data_AF-A0A7J9PXG9-F1
#
_entry.id   AF-A0A7J9PXG9-F1
#
_cell.length_a   1.000
_cell.length_b   1.000
_cell.length_c   1.000
_cell.angle_alpha   90.00
_cell.angle_beta   90.00
_cell.angle_gamma   90.00
#
_symmetry.space_group_name_H-M   'P 1'
#
loop_
_entity.id
_entity.type
_entity.pdbx_description
1 polymer ?
#
loop_
_entity_poly.entity_id
_entity_poly.type
_entity_poly.pdbx_seq_one_letter_code
_entity_poly.pdbx_strand_id
1 'polypeptide(L)' 'MIPDYQNIMLPLLKYAGDKKEHHIREAIDRLAGEFNLSPQFYYL' A
#
# COMPACT_ATOMS: atom_id res chain seq x y z
N MET A 1 1.04 13.03 2.62
CA MET A 1 0.58 12.78 4.00
C MET A 1 0.57 11.28 4.20
N ILE A 2 1.09 10.76 5.32
CA ILE A 2 1.09 9.31 5.57
C ILE A 2 -0.31 8.90 6.04
N PRO A 3 -0.98 7.92 5.39
CA PRO A 3 -2.27 7.44 5.83
C PRO A 3 -2.15 6.68 7.15
N ASP A 4 -3.16 6.81 8.00
CA ASP A 4 -3.26 5.98 9.20
C ASP A 4 -3.67 4.54 8.86
N TYR A 5 -3.60 3.68 9.88
CA TYR A 5 -3.95 2.27 9.74
C TYR A 5 -5.37 2.06 9.19
N GLN A 6 -6.36 2.82 9.67
CA GLN A 6 -7.76 2.62 9.29
C GLN A 6 -7.98 2.93 7.81
N ASN A 7 -7.36 4.01 7.31
CA ASN A 7 -7.44 4.38 5.91
C ASN A 7 -6.83 3.31 4.99
N ILE A 8 -5.75 2.64 5.42
CA ILE A 8 -5.08 1.58 4.64
C ILE A 8 -5.91 0.30 4.53
N MET A 9 -6.71 -0.03 5.55
CA MET A 9 -7.35 -1.36 5.67
C MET A 9 -8.31 -1.69 4.52
N LEU A 10 -9.19 -0.77 4.14
CA LEU A 10 -10.17 -1.06 3.09
C LEU A 10 -9.50 -1.27 1.71
N PRO A 11 -8.57 -0.41 1.25
CA PRO A 11 -7.79 -0.67 0.02
C PRO A 11 -7.02 -2.00 0.05
N LEU A 12 -6.38 -2.35 1.18
CA LEU A 12 -5.64 -3.61 1.31
C LEU A 12 -6.57 -4.83 1.19
N LEU A 13 -7.72 -4.80 1.88
CA LEU A 13 -8.70 -5.90 1.81
C LEU A 13 -9.31 -6.05 0.42
N LYS A 14 -9.55 -4.95 -0.30
CA LYS A 14 -10.00 -4.99 -1.70
C LYS A 14 -8.96 -5.63 -2.61
N TYR A 15 -7.68 -5.30 -2.42
CA TYR A 15 -6.58 -5.91 -3.18
C TYR A 15 -6.47 -7.41 -2.91
N ALA A 16 -6.46 -7.82 -1.63
CA ALA A 16 -6.36 -9.23 -1.22
C ALA A 16 -7.63 -10.06 -1.50
N GLY A 17 -8.76 -9.40 -1.77
CA GLY A 17 -10.05 -10.05 -1.99
C GLY A 17 -10.21 -10.74 -3.35
N ASP A 18 -9.21 -10.65 -4.24
CA ASP A 18 -9.27 -11.20 -5.59
C ASP A 18 -9.00 -12.71 -5.68
N LYS A 19 -8.74 -13.36 -4.52
CA LYS A 19 -8.42 -14.79 -4.38
C LYS A 19 -7.14 -15.23 -5.10
N LYS A 20 -6.22 -14.32 -5.35
CA LYS A 20 -4.89 -14.62 -5.89
C LYS A 20 -3.83 -14.46 -4.81
N GLU A 21 -2.74 -15.21 -4.96
CA GLU A 21 -1.54 -14.96 -4.16
C GLU A 21 -0.84 -13.72 -4.69
N HIS A 22 -0.39 -12.87 -3.76
CA HIS A 22 0.35 -11.65 -4.05
C HIS A 22 1.58 -11.58 -3.17
N HIS A 23 2.69 -11.08 -3.70
CA HIS A 23 3.83 -10.72 -2.87
C HIS A 23 3.50 -9.46 -2.06
N ILE A 24 3.99 -9.41 -0.82
CA ILE A 24 3.78 -8.24 0.05
C ILE A 24 4.29 -6.93 -0.58
N ARG A 25 5.34 -7.01 -1.41
CA ARG A 25 5.90 -5.87 -2.14
C ARG A 25 4.88 -5.24 -3.11
N GLU A 26 4.11 -6.08 -3.80
CA GLU A 26 3.08 -5.62 -4.75
C GLU A 26 1.95 -4.90 -4.01
N ALA A 27 1.54 -5.42 -2.86
CA ALA A 27 0.56 -4.74 -2.00
C ALA A 27 1.08 -3.37 -1.51
N ILE A 28 2.36 -3.27 -1.12
CA ILE A 28 2.98 -2.01 -0.71
C ILE A 28 2.99 -1.01 -1.87
N ASP A 29 3.46 -1.41 -3.06
CA ASP A 29 3.55 -0.54 -4.22
C ASP A 29 2.16 -0.07 -4.68
N ARG A 30 1.17 -0.98 -4.65
CA ARG A 30 -0.22 -0.65 -4.96
C ARG A 30 -0.77 0.40 -4.00
N LEU A 31 -0.62 0.16 -2.69
CA LEU A 31 -1.10 1.10 -1.67
C LEU A 31 -0.37 2.45 -1.74
N ALA A 32 0.93 2.46 -2.00
CA ALA A 32 1.69 3.68 -2.19
C ALA A 32 1.14 4.52 -3.36
N GLY A 33 0.74 3.86 -4.46
CA GLY A 33 0.07 4.51 -5.58
C GLY A 33 -1.32 5.06 -5.21
N GLU A 34 -2.17 4.27 -4.54
CA GLU A 34 -3.52 4.71 -4.11
C GLU A 34 -3.48 5.95 -3.21
N PHE A 35 -2.46 6.07 -2.35
CA PHE A 35 -2.29 7.21 -1.44
C PHE A 35 -1.34 8.30 -1.98
N ASN A 36 -0.87 8.18 -3.23
CA ASN A 36 0.09 9.10 -3.86
C ASN A 36 1.31 9.39 -2.95
N LEU A 37 1.89 8.34 -2.37
CA LEU A 37 3.02 8.47 -1.47
C LEU A 37 4.31 8.70 -2.27
N SER A 38 5.12 9.65 -1.80
CA SER A 38 6.48 9.80 -2.29
C SER A 38 7.37 8.67 -1.75
N PRO A 39 8.39 8.24 -2.50
CA PRO A 39 9.43 7.36 -1.99
C PRO A 39 10.08 7.93 -0.73
N GLN A 40 10.55 7.03 0.14
CA GLN A 40 11.41 7.44 1.25
C GLN A 40 12.81 7.73 0.71
N PHE A 41 13.31 8.93 0.98
CA PHE A 41 14.69 9.30 0.70
C PHE A 41 15.44 9.35 2.03
N TYR A 42 16.37 8.43 2.25
CA TYR A 42 17.36 8.55 3.32
C TYR A 42 18.56 9.34 2.78
N TYR A 43 18.85 10.49 3.38
CA TYR A 43 20.13 11.16 3.17
C TYR A 43 21.22 10.39 3.92
N LEU A 44 22.30 10.03 3.21
CA LEU A 44 23.57 9.64 3.83
C LEU A 44 24.21 10.86 4.50
#